data_AF-A0A1L5KU25-F1
#
_entry.id   AF-A0A1L5KU25-F1
#
_cell.length_a   1.000
_cell.length_b   1.000
_cell.length_c   1.000
_cell.angle_alpha   90.00
_cell.angle_beta   90.00
_cell.angle_gamma   90.00
#
_symmetry.space_group_name_H-M   'P 1'
#
loop_
_entity.id
_entity.type
_entity.pdbx_description
1 polymer ?
#
loop_
_entity_poly.entity_id
_entity_poly.type
_entity_poly.pdbx_seq_one_letter_code
_entity_poly.pdbx_strand_id
1 'polypeptide(L)'
;EETWMSVARFPDLTVSHMQKSKFSYIENECGIKIIGTFETFSPTFPTPEIASILRISPRDPILKIQTQAVDSNSIPLDYSLLYSNIFEFQVKYFFPR
;
A
#
# COMPACT_ATOMS: atom_id res chain seq x y z
N GLU A 1 -3.96 -1.90 6.08
CA GLU A 1 -3.65 -1.05 4.90
C GLU A 1 -4.73 -0.01 4.79
N GLU A 2 -4.37 1.21 4.45
CA GLU A 2 -5.29 2.28 4.10
C GLU A 2 -4.97 2.74 2.68
N THR A 3 -5.98 2.88 1.82
CA THR A 3 -5.79 3.19 0.40
C THR A 3 -6.77 4.28 -0.03
N TRP A 4 -6.26 5.26 -0.77
CA TRP A 4 -7.01 6.35 -1.37
C TRP A 4 -6.96 6.20 -2.89
N MET A 5 -8.12 6.23 -3.54
CA MET A 5 -8.28 6.12 -4.99
C MET A 5 -9.26 7.17 -5.49
N SER A 6 -9.05 7.66 -6.71
CA SER A 6 -9.93 8.66 -7.32
C SER A 6 -11.26 8.04 -7.73
N VAL A 7 -12.36 8.46 -7.10
CA VAL A 7 -13.73 8.05 -7.46
C VAL A 7 -14.05 8.40 -8.92
N ALA A 8 -13.55 9.54 -9.41
CA ALA A 8 -13.77 9.94 -10.80
C ALA A 8 -13.07 9.03 -11.82
N ARG A 9 -11.93 8.42 -11.46
CA ARG A 9 -11.25 7.43 -12.32
C ARG A 9 -11.82 6.03 -12.17
N PHE A 10 -12.28 5.68 -10.98
CA PHE A 10 -12.70 4.31 -10.62
C PHE A 10 -14.13 4.31 -10.05
N PRO A 11 -15.14 4.72 -10.84
CA PRO A 11 -16.51 4.85 -10.35
C PRO A 11 -17.12 3.51 -9.95
N ASP A 12 -16.68 2.41 -10.57
CA ASP A 12 -17.18 1.05 -10.31
C ASP A 12 -16.39 0.33 -9.20
N LEU A 13 -15.53 1.04 -8.45
CA LEU A 13 -14.76 0.44 -7.37
C LEU A 13 -15.69 -0.02 -6.24
N THR A 14 -15.63 -1.31 -5.92
CA THR A 14 -16.43 -1.91 -4.83
C THR A 14 -15.56 -2.54 -3.76
N VAL A 15 -16.15 -2.81 -2.59
CA VAL A 15 -15.49 -3.55 -1.50
C VAL A 15 -15.02 -4.94 -1.96
N SER A 16 -15.77 -5.60 -2.86
CA SER A 16 -15.40 -6.91 -3.43
C SER A 16 -14.08 -6.84 -4.21
N HIS A 17 -13.84 -5.75 -4.94
CA HIS A 17 -12.56 -5.53 -5.63
C HIS A 17 -11.41 -5.40 -4.62
N MET A 18 -11.62 -4.64 -3.54
CA MET A 18 -10.62 -4.41 -2.49
C MET A 18 -10.32 -5.65 -1.65
N GLN A 19 -11.27 -6.57 -1.49
CA GLN A 19 -11.07 -7.86 -0.82
C GLN A 19 -10.20 -8.84 -1.65
N LYS A 20 -10.07 -8.58 -2.96
CA LYS A 20 -9.23 -9.37 -3.87
C LYS A 20 -7.89 -8.66 -4.09
N SER A 21 -7.79 -7.90 -5.18
CA SER A 21 -6.60 -7.15 -5.54
C SER A 21 -7.01 -5.89 -6.28
N LYS A 22 -6.72 -4.74 -5.68
CA LYS A 22 -6.93 -3.43 -6.32
C LYS A 22 -6.17 -3.33 -7.65
N PHE A 23 -4.98 -3.93 -7.74
CA PHE A 23 -4.19 -3.93 -8.97
C PHE A 23 -4.85 -4.77 -10.07
N SER A 24 -5.43 -5.93 -9.73
CA SER A 24 -6.20 -6.71 -10.70
C SER A 24 -7.39 -5.93 -11.23
N TYR A 25 -8.11 -5.20 -10.39
CA TYR A 25 -9.22 -4.35 -10.84
C TYR A 25 -8.75 -3.25 -11.80
N ILE A 26 -7.64 -2.58 -11.47
CA ILE A 26 -7.07 -1.53 -12.32
C ILE A 26 -6.59 -2.09 -13.68
N GLU A 27 -5.88 -3.22 -13.69
CA GLU A 27 -5.29 -3.77 -14.92
C GLU A 27 -6.29 -4.54 -15.77
N ASN A 28 -7.07 -5.45 -15.15
CA ASN A 28 -7.90 -6.39 -15.89
C ASN A 28 -9.31 -5.86 -16.16
N GLU A 29 -9.88 -5.08 -15.24
CA GLU A 29 -11.25 -4.57 -15.38
C GLU A 29 -11.27 -3.14 -15.96
N CYS A 30 -10.36 -2.27 -15.51
CA CYS A 30 -10.27 -0.90 -16.06
C CYS A 30 -9.37 -0.80 -17.30
N GLY A 31 -8.58 -1.83 -17.60
CA GLY A 31 -7.67 -1.85 -18.76
C GLY A 31 -6.50 -0.87 -18.65
N ILE A 32 -6.13 -0.45 -17.43
CA ILE A 32 -5.08 0.53 -17.20
C ILE A 32 -3.79 -0.18 -16.84
N LYS A 33 -2.74 0.03 -17.64
CA LYS A 33 -1.41 -0.55 -17.39
C LYS A 33 -0.69 0.19 -16.27
N ILE A 34 -0.32 -0.53 -15.21
CA ILE A 34 0.54 -0.03 -14.14
C ILE A 34 1.99 -0.16 -14.60
N ILE A 35 2.77 0.92 -14.52
CA ILE A 35 4.18 0.90 -14.94
C ILE A 35 5.16 0.78 -13.78
N GLY A 36 4.69 1.05 -12.57
CA GLY A 36 5.50 0.97 -11.37
C GLY A 36 4.84 1.64 -10.18
N THR A 37 5.52 1.55 -9.06
CA THR A 37 5.07 2.07 -7.77
C THR A 37 6.25 2.76 -7.10
N PHE A 38 6.04 3.99 -6.65
CA PHE A 38 6.98 4.62 -5.73
C PHE A 38 6.73 4.07 -4.32
N GLU A 39 7.78 3.62 -3.65
CA GLU A 39 7.70 3.10 -2.29
C GLU A 39 8.60 3.89 -1.36
N THR A 40 8.06 4.37 -0.25
CA THR A 40 8.80 5.04 0.83
C THR A 40 8.66 4.25 2.11
N PHE A 41 9.79 3.84 2.67
CA PHE A 41 9.85 3.07 3.91
C PHE A 41 10.29 3.99 5.05
N SER A 42 9.53 3.99 6.14
CA SER A 42 9.83 4.81 7.32
C SER A 42 9.55 4.05 8.62
N PRO A 43 10.48 4.05 9.60
CA PRO A 43 10.19 3.54 10.93
C PRO A 43 9.29 4.55 11.67
N THR A 44 8.27 4.07 12.36
CA THR A 44 7.37 4.90 13.17
C THR A 44 6.88 4.14 14.39
N PHE A 45 6.45 4.83 15.44
CA PHE A 45 5.68 4.18 16.51
C PHE A 45 4.21 4.08 16.09
N PRO A 46 3.51 2.96 16.41
CA PRO A 46 2.12 2.79 16.08
C PRO A 46 1.22 3.64 17.00
N THR A 47 0.07 4.08 16.49
CA THR A 47 -1.01 4.57 17.34
C THR A 47 -1.58 3.41 18.18
N PRO A 48 -2.31 3.68 19.29
CA PRO A 48 -2.91 2.61 20.09
C PRO A 48 -3.82 1.66 19.29
N GLU A 49 -4.55 2.19 18.31
CA GLU A 49 -5.40 1.42 17.41
C GLU A 49 -4.59 0.47 16.52
N ILE A 50 -3.56 1.00 15.84
CA ILE A 50 -2.68 0.20 14.99
C ILE A 50 -1.94 -0.86 15.82
N ALA A 51 -1.46 -0.51 17.01
CA ALA A 51 -0.79 -1.42 17.92
C ALA A 51 -1.70 -2.60 18.31
N SER A 52 -2.98 -2.33 18.59
CA SER A 52 -3.98 -3.35 18.89
C SER A 52 -4.24 -4.28 17.70
N ILE A 53 -4.36 -3.74 16.49
CA ILE A 53 -4.58 -4.53 15.26
C ILE A 53 -3.38 -5.43 14.98
N LEU A 54 -2.16 -4.88 15.11
CA LEU A 54 -0.90 -5.58 14.85
C LEU A 54 -0.44 -6.47 16.03
N ARG A 55 -1.16 -6.46 17.16
CA ARG A 55 -0.85 -7.20 18.40
C ARG A 55 0.59 -6.96 18.88
N ILE A 56 1.01 -5.70 18.86
CA ILE A 56 2.37 -5.26 19.23
C ILE A 56 2.29 -4.19 20.31
N SER A 57 3.37 -4.01 21.07
CA SER A 57 3.45 -2.90 22.04
C SER A 57 3.44 -1.55 21.31
N PRO A 58 2.73 -0.53 21.83
CA PRO A 58 2.85 0.85 21.35
C PRO A 58 4.26 1.44 21.47
N ARG A 59 5.14 0.79 22.25
CA ARG A 59 6.54 1.18 22.44
C ARG A 59 7.50 0.48 21.48
N ASP A 60 7.03 -0.51 20.73
CA ASP A 60 7.84 -1.16 19.71
C ASP A 60 7.65 -0.40 18.38
N PRO A 61 8.73 -0.13 17.64
CA PRO A 61 8.60 0.52 16.34
C PRO A 61 7.94 -0.43 15.33
N ILE A 62 7.18 0.14 14.40
CA ILE A 62 6.61 -0.55 13.23
C ILE A 62 7.20 0.03 11.96
N LEU A 63 7.05 -0.68 10.84
CA LEU A 63 7.41 -0.19 9.52
C LEU A 63 6.18 0.42 8.86
N LYS A 64 6.26 1.71 8.50
CA LYS A 64 5.29 2.38 7.64
C LYS A 64 5.81 2.42 6.22
N ILE A 65 5.03 1.87 5.30
CA ILE A 65 5.32 1.83 3.86
C ILE A 65 4.28 2.69 3.17
N GLN A 66 4.73 3.71 2.45
CA GLN A 66 3.87 4.56 1.63
C GLN A 66 4.07 4.16 0.18
N THR A 67 2.98 3.84 -0.53
CA THR A 67 3.04 3.41 -1.91
C THR A 67 2.16 4.29 -2.80
N GLN A 68 2.64 4.53 -4.02
CA GLN A 68 1.92 5.29 -5.04
C GLN A 68 2.12 4.62 -6.39
N ALA A 69 1.11 3.89 -6.88
CA ALA A 69 1.16 3.33 -8.22
C ALA A 69 0.90 4.40 -9.27
N VAL A 70 1.53 4.26 -10.44
CA VAL A 70 1.37 5.17 -11.58
C VAL A 70 1.14 4.40 -12.88
N ASP A 71 0.39 5.01 -13.79
CA ASP A 71 0.16 4.48 -15.14
C ASP A 71 1.22 4.95 -16.16
N SER A 72 1.06 4.53 -17.42
CA SER A 72 1.98 4.88 -18.51
C SER A 72 2.14 6.38 -18.76
N ASN A 73 1.20 7.20 -18.31
CA ASN A 73 1.26 8.66 -18.40
C ASN A 73 1.82 9.29 -17.12
N SER A 74 2.38 8.47 -16.22
CA SER A 74 2.84 8.87 -14.89
C SER A 74 1.74 9.48 -14.01
N ILE A 75 0.47 9.16 -14.29
CA ILE A 75 -0.66 9.66 -13.49
C ILE A 75 -0.86 8.75 -12.27
N PRO A 76 -0.93 9.32 -11.05
CA PRO A 76 -1.29 8.60 -9.83
C PRO A 76 -2.56 7.75 -9.96
N LEU A 77 -2.46 6.47 -9.62
CA LEU A 77 -3.57 5.51 -9.61
C LEU A 77 -4.18 5.37 -8.21
N ASP A 78 -3.33 5.09 -7.22
CA ASP A 78 -3.71 4.95 -5.82
C ASP A 78 -2.63 5.52 -4.91
N TYR A 79 -3.00 5.98 -3.73
CA TYR A 79 -2.05 6.25 -2.66
C TYR A 79 -2.35 5.29 -1.52
N SER A 80 -1.35 4.62 -0.97
CA SER A 80 -1.59 3.67 0.12
C SER A 80 -0.59 3.81 1.26
N LEU A 81 -1.09 3.59 2.48
CA LEU A 81 -0.31 3.48 3.70
C LEU A 81 -0.44 2.05 4.24
N LEU A 82 0.69 1.36 4.30
CA LEU A 82 0.81 0.06 4.93
C LEU A 82 1.57 0.21 6.26
N TYR A 83 1.05 -0.41 7.30
CA TYR A 83 1.67 -0.49 8.61
C TYR A 83 1.96 -1.96 8.88
N SER A 84 3.23 -2.29 9.10
CA SER A 84 3.69 -3.66 9.22
C SER A 84 4.43 -3.88 10.54
N ASN A 85 4.13 -5.01 11.18
CA ASN A 85 4.86 -5.48 12.34
C ASN A 85 6.27 -5.93 11.91
N ILE A 86 7.31 -5.29 12.47
CA ILE A 86 8.71 -5.55 12.10
C ILE A 86 9.21 -6.95 12.50
N PHE A 87 8.53 -7.61 13.43
CA PHE A 87 8.87 -8.98 13.84
C PHE A 87 8.37 -10.01 12.82
N GLU A 88 7.36 -9.66 12.02
CA GLU A 88 6.75 -10.54 11.03
C GLU A 88 7.18 -10.19 9.60
N PHE A 89 7.41 -8.91 9.33
CA PHE A 89 7.72 -8.40 8.00
C PHE A 89 9.08 -7.71 7.97
N GLN A 90 9.97 -8.22 7.11
CA GLN A 90 11.31 -7.67 6.90
C GLN A 90 11.55 -7.47 5.41
N VAL A 91 12.02 -6.28 5.05
CA VAL A 91 12.44 -5.97 3.68
C VAL A 91 13.95 -6.19 3.57
N LYS A 92 14.37 -6.99 2.58
CA LYS A 92 15.78 -7.29 2.31
C LYS A 92 16.07 -7.03 0.84
N TYR A 93 17.10 -6.23 0.57
CA TYR A 93 17.61 -6.00 -0.77
C TYR A 93 19.07 -6.43 -0.85
N PHE A 94 19.45 -7.01 -1.99
CA PHE A 94 20.84 -7.27 -2.33
C PHE A 94 21.21 -6.38 -3.52
N PHE A 95 22.15 -5.46 -3.29
CA PHE A 95 22.69 -4.62 -4.35
C PHE A 95 24.13 -5.07 -4.62
N PRO A 96 24.41 -5.76 -5.74
CA PRO A 96 25.78 -6.07 -6.12
C PRO A 96 26.55 -4.78 -6.38
N ARG A 97 27.86 -4.79 -6.10
CA ARG A 97 28.78 -3.69 -6.42
C ARG A 97 29.14 -3.69 -7.89
#